data_AF-A0A969WA94-F1
#
_entry.id   AF-A0A969WA94-F1
#
_cell.length_a   1.000
_cell.length_b   1.000
_cell.length_c   1.000
_cell.angle_alpha   90.00
_cell.angle_beta   90.00
_cell.angle_gamma   90.00
#
_symmetry.space_group_name_H-M   'P 1'
#
loop_
_entity.id
_entity.type
_entity.pdbx_description
1 polymer ?
#
loop_
_entity_poly.entity_id
_entity_poly.type
_entity_poly.pdbx_seq_one_letter_code
_entity_poly.pdbx_strand_id
1 'polypeptide(L)'
;MNIKSMLGSRALPVLLCAVLAACGGGGGGKGGNVSLQLGTNALSASAGAGQAAPILITTISLPGAADTDVYAGVNYTTRGINYATLNQTGATSGELDISLRDPSTLPAGTYTDTVTVLACYDESCERYVDNSPAIVTVTYTVTNSPATALQLSPNVVTASASTGDGAPQASVSVSLPWAQSTVYTKATSTQDGIASVSLPATTTDSETLTITFRDPGSLSAGVHEDTVTVTACYDAACTQPVNGSPATVDVSYTVTETTVSQPPVTIDATQPLTHDVIDAEYSDALNAIVMVSSYPSNALYVYDVTSGTEQQQALNKIPTAVSVGPDGKQAAVGHDGKITVVDLTKIGAAGATRELDVSAEVLDLVLDGRGYVHAFPTRDQWASIHSVAIATNVESLSSYASIYAGTLGRLHPSGDYIYTADNGLSPSDIAKFDARSVPLKELYDSPYHGDYAMCGNLWFSQEGTSIYTACGNVFRSSTVQSRDMIYTGSLTLNSSSYGPRIVSLDQTGAKKEIALVQYSAGCSYGYDYGDDCNGYVSLFDSTYLNLQSTRSVPPATVAGTRYLRDPRFVFYSADGTKKYLIDELRNMPDASSEFRIDTFE
;
A
#
# COMPACT_ATOMS: atom_id res chain seq x y z
N MET A 1 -34.75 -71.06 -10.10
CA MET A 1 -34.81 -69.81 -10.88
C MET A 1 -33.82 -68.83 -10.27
N ASN A 2 -32.77 -68.43 -11.01
CA ASN A 2 -31.73 -67.51 -10.53
C ASN A 2 -31.72 -66.27 -11.43
N ILE A 3 -32.23 -65.12 -10.96
CA ILE A 3 -31.96 -63.84 -11.66
C ILE A 3 -30.48 -63.55 -11.43
N LYS A 4 -29.67 -63.72 -12.47
CA LYS A 4 -28.24 -63.47 -12.41
C LYS A 4 -27.97 -62.04 -12.90
N SER A 5 -27.35 -61.24 -12.05
CA SER A 5 -26.92 -59.88 -12.39
C SER A 5 -25.81 -59.93 -13.43
N MET A 6 -25.94 -59.19 -14.53
CA MET A 6 -24.83 -59.00 -15.47
C MET A 6 -23.78 -58.06 -14.87
N LEU A 7 -22.54 -58.53 -14.72
CA LEU A 7 -21.40 -57.68 -14.34
C LEU A 7 -20.87 -56.97 -15.59
N GLY A 8 -21.36 -55.75 -15.82
CA GLY A 8 -20.79 -54.84 -16.82
C GLY A 8 -19.34 -54.47 -16.49
N SER A 9 -18.47 -54.53 -17.49
CA SER A 9 -17.05 -54.20 -17.35
C SER A 9 -16.82 -52.69 -17.22
N ARG A 10 -16.04 -52.31 -16.19
CA ARG A 10 -15.46 -50.98 -15.83
C ARG A 10 -16.30 -50.03 -14.95
N ALA A 11 -16.36 -50.33 -13.64
CA ALA A 11 -15.83 -49.57 -12.49
C ALA A 11 -16.54 -50.04 -11.20
N LEU A 12 -15.85 -50.85 -10.39
CA LEU A 12 -16.31 -51.45 -9.12
C LEU A 12 -16.26 -50.43 -7.95
N PRO A 13 -16.94 -50.62 -6.77
CA PRO A 13 -17.00 -51.88 -6.00
C PRO A 13 -18.42 -52.45 -5.72
N VAL A 14 -18.69 -53.76 -5.87
CA VAL A 14 -18.62 -54.89 -4.86
C VAL A 14 -19.88 -54.91 -3.95
N LEU A 15 -20.64 -55.98 -3.63
CA LEU A 15 -20.63 -57.47 -3.64
C LEU A 15 -22.14 -57.88 -3.42
N LEU A 16 -22.72 -59.03 -3.76
CA LEU A 16 -22.44 -60.39 -3.26
C LEU A 16 -23.37 -61.41 -3.95
N CYS A 17 -22.80 -62.51 -4.45
CA CYS A 17 -23.49 -63.67 -5.01
C CYS A 17 -24.09 -64.59 -3.93
N ALA A 18 -25.20 -65.25 -4.24
CA ALA A 18 -25.54 -66.57 -3.70
C ALA A 18 -25.94 -67.51 -4.85
N VAL A 19 -25.21 -68.61 -4.98
CA VAL A 19 -25.43 -69.66 -5.98
C VAL A 19 -26.27 -70.76 -5.34
N LEU A 20 -27.42 -71.07 -5.93
CA LEU A 20 -28.12 -72.34 -5.70
C LEU A 20 -28.27 -73.07 -7.04
N ALA A 21 -27.52 -74.17 -7.13
CA ALA A 21 -27.69 -75.20 -8.14
C ALA A 21 -28.85 -76.10 -7.75
N ALA A 22 -29.79 -76.35 -8.66
CA ALA A 22 -30.65 -77.52 -8.60
C ALA A 22 -31.03 -77.94 -10.02
N CYS A 23 -30.69 -79.20 -10.29
CA CYS A 23 -30.94 -79.97 -11.48
C CYS A 23 -32.38 -80.50 -11.46
N GLY A 24 -33.00 -80.64 -12.64
CA GLY A 24 -33.99 -81.68 -12.87
C GLY A 24 -35.40 -81.22 -13.23
N GLY A 25 -35.91 -81.78 -14.33
CA GLY A 25 -37.33 -82.06 -14.48
C GLY A 25 -37.97 -81.46 -15.72
N GLY A 26 -37.85 -82.16 -16.84
CA GLY A 26 -38.60 -81.85 -18.05
C GLY A 26 -40.11 -81.91 -17.81
N GLY A 27 -40.80 -80.92 -18.37
CA GLY A 27 -42.24 -80.87 -18.47
C GLY A 27 -42.61 -79.96 -19.64
N GLY A 28 -43.02 -80.58 -20.75
CA GLY A 28 -43.51 -79.87 -21.94
C GLY A 28 -44.76 -79.05 -21.60
N GLY A 29 -44.55 -77.80 -21.21
CA GLY A 29 -45.57 -76.77 -21.09
C GLY A 29 -45.36 -75.75 -22.20
N LYS A 30 -46.42 -75.46 -22.95
CA LYS A 30 -46.47 -74.44 -23.99
C LYS A 30 -45.71 -73.18 -23.53
N GLY A 31 -44.64 -72.82 -24.24
CA GLY A 31 -43.84 -71.64 -23.96
C GLY A 31 -44.75 -70.42 -23.88
N GLY A 32 -45.05 -69.99 -22.66
CA GLY A 32 -45.49 -68.63 -22.42
C GLY A 32 -44.24 -67.78 -22.60
N ASN A 33 -44.22 -66.92 -23.60
CA ASN A 33 -43.07 -66.04 -23.79
C ASN A 33 -42.86 -65.22 -22.51
N VAL A 34 -41.61 -65.23 -22.00
CA VAL A 34 -41.24 -64.34 -20.90
C VAL A 34 -41.34 -62.92 -21.42
N SER A 35 -41.99 -62.04 -20.65
CA SER A 35 -42.08 -60.63 -20.99
C SER A 35 -41.64 -59.75 -19.83
N LEU A 36 -40.85 -58.72 -20.12
CA LEU A 36 -40.48 -57.67 -19.18
C LEU A 36 -41.65 -56.70 -19.01
N GLN A 37 -42.10 -56.51 -17.77
CA GLN A 37 -43.12 -55.55 -17.41
C GLN A 37 -42.57 -54.57 -16.37
N LEU A 38 -42.75 -53.28 -16.63
CA LEU A 38 -42.40 -52.19 -15.73
C LEU A 38 -43.67 -51.68 -15.03
N GLY A 39 -43.58 -51.38 -13.74
CA GLY A 39 -44.65 -50.72 -13.00
C GLY A 39 -44.98 -49.33 -13.57
N THR A 40 -43.94 -48.59 -13.97
CA THR A 40 -44.06 -47.38 -14.79
C THR A 40 -42.87 -47.23 -15.73
N ASN A 41 -43.09 -46.59 -16.88
CA ASN A 41 -42.06 -46.23 -17.86
C ASN A 41 -41.65 -44.74 -17.77
N ALA A 42 -42.21 -43.99 -16.82
CA ALA A 42 -41.87 -42.60 -16.57
C ALA A 42 -41.87 -42.32 -15.05
N LEU A 43 -40.79 -41.71 -14.57
CA LEU A 43 -40.63 -41.26 -13.20
C LEU A 43 -40.19 -39.80 -13.20
N SER A 44 -40.61 -39.05 -12.19
CA SER A 44 -40.22 -37.66 -12.05
C SER A 44 -40.06 -37.27 -10.58
N ALA A 45 -39.06 -36.43 -10.32
CA ALA A 45 -38.85 -35.80 -9.03
C ALA A 45 -38.48 -34.33 -9.20
N SER A 46 -38.62 -33.55 -8.13
CA SER A 46 -38.08 -32.21 -8.04
C SER A 46 -37.43 -31.99 -6.68
N ALA A 47 -36.29 -31.29 -6.66
CA ALA A 47 -35.63 -30.89 -5.42
C ALA A 47 -34.98 -29.51 -5.59
N GLY A 48 -35.01 -28.71 -4.54
CA GLY A 48 -34.34 -27.42 -4.51
C GLY A 48 -32.84 -27.54 -4.20
N ALA A 49 -32.03 -26.59 -4.67
CA ALA A 49 -30.63 -26.46 -4.23
C ALA A 49 -30.56 -26.37 -2.68
N GLY A 50 -29.81 -27.28 -2.04
CA GLY A 50 -29.72 -27.41 -0.58
C GLY A 50 -30.69 -28.42 0.06
N GLN A 51 -31.53 -29.12 -0.72
CA GLN A 51 -32.32 -30.27 -0.24
C GLN A 51 -31.60 -31.60 -0.51
N ALA A 52 -31.96 -32.65 0.24
CA ALA A 52 -31.42 -33.99 0.00
C ALA A 52 -31.81 -34.53 -1.39
N ALA A 53 -30.91 -35.28 -2.02
CA ALA A 53 -31.13 -35.87 -3.34
C ALA A 53 -32.30 -36.90 -3.32
N PRO A 54 -33.29 -36.81 -4.22
CA PRO A 54 -34.40 -37.76 -4.25
C PRO A 54 -33.97 -39.17 -4.70
N ILE A 55 -34.71 -40.17 -4.22
CA ILE A 55 -34.64 -41.57 -4.69
C ILE A 55 -35.99 -41.92 -5.33
N LEU A 56 -35.95 -42.43 -6.54
CA LEU A 56 -37.13 -42.88 -7.31
C LEU A 56 -37.11 -44.41 -7.41
N ILE A 57 -38.29 -45.03 -7.31
CA ILE A 57 -38.44 -46.49 -7.33
C ILE A 57 -39.55 -46.88 -8.32
N THR A 58 -39.32 -47.89 -9.14
CA THR A 58 -40.38 -48.59 -9.90
C THR A 58 -40.21 -50.09 -9.82
N THR A 59 -41.33 -50.82 -9.83
CA THR A 59 -41.32 -52.28 -9.81
C THR A 59 -41.03 -52.85 -11.21
N ILE A 60 -40.45 -54.04 -11.23
CA ILE A 60 -40.20 -54.85 -12.42
C ILE A 60 -40.79 -56.23 -12.19
N SER A 61 -41.50 -56.78 -13.17
CA SER A 61 -41.95 -58.17 -13.16
C SER A 61 -41.65 -58.88 -14.48
N LEU A 62 -41.41 -60.18 -14.39
CA LEU A 62 -41.11 -61.07 -15.51
C LEU A 62 -42.14 -62.22 -15.54
N PRO A 63 -43.41 -61.96 -15.88
CA PRO A 63 -44.41 -63.01 -16.05
C PRO A 63 -43.96 -64.02 -17.11
N GLY A 64 -44.25 -65.30 -16.85
CA GLY A 64 -43.79 -66.42 -17.68
C GLY A 64 -42.38 -66.91 -17.37
N ALA A 65 -41.59 -66.20 -16.54
CA ALA A 65 -40.21 -66.58 -16.23
C ALA A 65 -40.06 -67.64 -15.12
N ALA A 66 -41.15 -68.13 -14.51
CA ALA A 66 -41.10 -68.97 -13.30
C ALA A 66 -40.15 -70.18 -13.41
N ASP A 67 -40.02 -70.76 -14.60
CA ASP A 67 -39.16 -71.92 -14.90
C ASP A 67 -38.08 -71.61 -15.96
N THR A 68 -37.77 -70.34 -16.22
CA THR A 68 -36.78 -69.90 -17.22
C THR A 68 -35.73 -68.98 -16.59
N ASP A 69 -34.44 -69.27 -16.79
CA ASP A 69 -33.36 -68.38 -16.34
C ASP A 69 -33.34 -67.11 -17.19
N VAL A 70 -33.37 -65.95 -16.52
CA VAL A 70 -33.36 -64.62 -17.14
C VAL A 70 -32.25 -63.79 -16.50
N TYR A 71 -31.41 -63.19 -17.33
CA TYR A 71 -30.35 -62.26 -16.93
C TYR A 71 -30.89 -60.84 -17.03
N ALA A 72 -30.76 -60.06 -15.94
CA ALA A 72 -31.27 -58.70 -15.87
C ALA A 72 -30.15 -57.70 -15.59
N GLY A 73 -30.26 -56.52 -16.20
CA GLY A 73 -29.28 -55.45 -16.08
C GLY A 73 -29.90 -54.08 -16.35
N VAL A 74 -29.19 -53.03 -15.93
CA VAL A 74 -29.62 -51.65 -16.13
C VAL A 74 -28.47 -50.81 -16.66
N ASN A 75 -28.78 -49.96 -17.64
CA ASN A 75 -27.89 -48.90 -18.13
C ASN A 75 -28.62 -47.58 -18.01
N TYR A 76 -27.91 -46.49 -17.71
CA TYR A 76 -28.53 -45.18 -17.53
C TYR A 76 -27.65 -44.03 -18.03
N THR A 77 -28.28 -42.93 -18.40
CA THR A 77 -27.59 -41.64 -18.63
C THR A 77 -27.47 -40.86 -17.33
N THR A 78 -26.46 -40.00 -17.19
CA THR A 78 -26.02 -39.40 -15.91
C THR A 78 -26.18 -37.88 -15.83
N ARG A 79 -27.14 -37.30 -16.57
CA ARG A 79 -27.34 -35.84 -16.55
C ARG A 79 -27.86 -35.37 -15.19
N GLY A 80 -28.88 -36.05 -14.67
CA GLY A 80 -29.51 -35.89 -13.37
C GLY A 80 -29.49 -37.16 -12.50
N ILE A 81 -29.30 -38.35 -13.08
CA ILE A 81 -29.12 -39.61 -12.31
C ILE A 81 -27.69 -39.73 -11.79
N ASN A 82 -27.54 -40.06 -10.49
CA ASN A 82 -26.27 -40.40 -9.87
C ASN A 82 -25.94 -41.88 -10.10
N TYR A 83 -26.87 -42.77 -9.74
CA TYR A 83 -26.81 -44.19 -10.07
C TYR A 83 -28.19 -44.84 -10.13
N ALA A 84 -28.31 -45.97 -10.82
CA ALA A 84 -29.49 -46.82 -10.81
C ALA A 84 -29.10 -48.29 -10.54
N THR A 85 -29.88 -48.99 -9.73
CA THR A 85 -29.64 -50.37 -9.30
C THR A 85 -30.90 -51.21 -9.38
N LEU A 86 -30.76 -52.48 -9.78
CA LEU A 86 -31.84 -53.45 -9.79
C LEU A 86 -31.74 -54.36 -8.57
N ASN A 87 -32.78 -54.37 -7.74
CA ASN A 87 -32.88 -55.19 -6.54
C ASN A 87 -33.93 -56.29 -6.74
N GLN A 88 -33.55 -57.56 -6.55
CA GLN A 88 -34.50 -58.66 -6.66
C GLN A 88 -35.36 -58.74 -5.38
N THR A 89 -36.69 -58.69 -5.54
CA THR A 89 -37.64 -58.73 -4.41
C THR A 89 -38.44 -60.03 -4.35
N GLY A 90 -38.45 -60.82 -5.43
CA GLY A 90 -39.10 -62.12 -5.51
C GLY A 90 -38.58 -62.97 -6.68
N ALA A 91 -39.17 -64.15 -6.88
CA ALA A 91 -38.72 -65.08 -7.93
C ALA A 91 -38.86 -64.49 -9.34
N THR A 92 -39.96 -63.77 -9.62
CA THR A 92 -40.25 -63.14 -10.91
C THR A 92 -40.42 -61.61 -10.79
N SER A 93 -39.96 -61.01 -9.68
CA SER A 93 -40.13 -59.58 -9.38
C SER A 93 -38.88 -58.92 -8.82
N GLY A 94 -38.72 -57.63 -9.09
CA GLY A 94 -37.66 -56.77 -8.56
C GLY A 94 -38.07 -55.31 -8.51
N GLU A 95 -37.18 -54.46 -8.01
CA GLU A 95 -37.32 -53.01 -7.93
C GLU A 95 -36.11 -52.34 -8.58
N LEU A 96 -36.40 -51.29 -9.35
CA LEU A 96 -35.40 -50.38 -9.90
C LEU A 96 -35.32 -49.16 -9.01
N ASP A 97 -34.21 -49.03 -8.29
CA ASP A 97 -33.91 -47.87 -7.45
C ASP A 97 -33.02 -46.91 -8.23
N ILE A 98 -33.43 -45.65 -8.30
CA ILE A 98 -32.74 -44.59 -9.06
C ILE A 98 -32.42 -43.46 -8.07
N SER A 99 -31.14 -43.30 -7.73
CA SER A 99 -30.65 -42.18 -6.94
C SER A 99 -30.29 -41.03 -7.87
N LEU A 100 -30.87 -39.85 -7.60
CA LEU A 100 -30.57 -38.64 -8.36
C LEU A 100 -29.33 -37.94 -7.80
N ARG A 101 -28.68 -37.09 -8.61
CA ARG A 101 -27.53 -36.30 -8.17
C ARG A 101 -27.96 -35.24 -7.16
N ASP A 102 -27.04 -34.89 -6.27
CA ASP A 102 -27.24 -33.83 -5.29
C ASP A 102 -27.62 -32.52 -6.01
N PRO A 103 -28.80 -31.93 -5.70
CA PRO A 103 -29.27 -30.72 -6.39
C PRO A 103 -28.31 -29.53 -6.23
N SER A 104 -27.47 -29.48 -5.18
CA SER A 104 -26.42 -28.45 -5.05
C SER A 104 -25.30 -28.56 -6.09
N THR A 105 -25.20 -29.68 -6.79
CA THR A 105 -24.18 -29.92 -7.84
C THR A 105 -24.73 -29.76 -9.26
N LEU A 106 -26.02 -29.47 -9.41
CA LEU A 106 -26.72 -29.35 -10.69
C LEU A 106 -27.37 -27.98 -10.84
N PRO A 107 -27.05 -27.19 -11.88
CA PRO A 107 -27.76 -25.95 -12.17
C PRO A 107 -29.30 -26.10 -12.14
N ALA A 108 -30.02 -25.03 -11.81
CA ALA A 108 -31.47 -25.06 -11.89
C ALA A 108 -31.94 -25.35 -13.31
N GLY A 109 -32.87 -26.29 -13.44
CA GLY A 109 -33.32 -26.78 -14.74
C GLY A 109 -33.94 -28.16 -14.67
N THR A 110 -34.44 -28.62 -15.82
CA THR A 110 -35.01 -29.96 -15.95
C THR A 110 -34.03 -30.87 -16.68
N TYR A 111 -33.63 -31.93 -16.00
CA TYR A 111 -32.76 -32.97 -16.50
C TYR A 111 -33.61 -34.16 -16.92
N THR A 112 -33.43 -34.61 -18.15
CA THR A 112 -34.06 -35.84 -18.63
C THR A 112 -32.98 -36.88 -18.87
N ASP A 113 -33.13 -38.00 -18.18
CA ASP A 113 -32.32 -39.20 -18.35
C ASP A 113 -33.19 -40.39 -18.74
N THR A 114 -32.55 -41.43 -19.25
CA THR A 114 -33.20 -42.70 -19.54
C THR A 114 -32.50 -43.82 -18.80
N VAL A 115 -33.27 -44.69 -18.15
CA VAL A 115 -32.79 -45.98 -17.67
C VAL A 115 -33.29 -47.07 -18.60
N THR A 116 -32.38 -47.78 -19.25
CA THR A 116 -32.66 -48.95 -20.07
C THR A 116 -32.56 -50.20 -19.21
N VAL A 117 -33.69 -50.86 -19.01
CA VAL A 117 -33.78 -52.15 -18.32
C VAL A 117 -33.69 -53.26 -19.36
N LEU A 118 -32.74 -54.16 -19.15
CA LEU A 118 -32.50 -55.33 -20.00
C LEU A 118 -32.94 -56.59 -19.27
N ALA A 119 -33.64 -57.46 -19.99
CA ALA A 119 -33.93 -58.83 -19.60
C ALA A 119 -33.69 -59.76 -20.79
N CYS A 120 -32.83 -60.76 -20.58
CA CYS A 120 -32.32 -61.62 -21.64
C CYS A 120 -32.33 -63.10 -21.24
N TYR A 121 -32.48 -63.98 -22.23
CA TYR A 121 -32.37 -65.42 -22.04
C TYR A 121 -30.91 -65.91 -21.90
N ASP A 122 -29.93 -65.04 -22.20
CA ASP A 122 -28.50 -65.32 -22.12
C ASP A 122 -27.73 -64.18 -21.39
N GLU A 123 -26.55 -64.52 -20.86
CA GLU A 123 -25.72 -63.63 -20.04
C GLU A 123 -25.08 -62.49 -20.86
N SER A 124 -24.80 -62.72 -22.15
CA SER A 124 -24.30 -61.70 -23.09
C SER A 124 -25.38 -60.72 -23.55
N CYS A 125 -26.64 -61.00 -23.21
CA CYS A 125 -27.83 -60.24 -23.59
C CYS A 125 -28.00 -60.04 -25.10
N GLU A 126 -27.73 -61.09 -25.89
CA GLU A 126 -27.96 -61.09 -27.34
C GLU A 126 -29.39 -61.53 -27.71
N ARG A 127 -30.10 -62.19 -26.79
CA ARG A 127 -31.48 -62.67 -26.96
C ARG A 127 -32.41 -62.08 -25.89
N TYR A 128 -33.09 -61.00 -26.27
CA TYR A 128 -34.06 -60.33 -25.40
C TYR A 128 -35.30 -61.19 -25.12
N VAL A 129 -35.85 -61.03 -23.92
CA VAL A 129 -37.24 -61.44 -23.62
C VAL A 129 -38.22 -60.45 -24.27
N ASP A 130 -39.50 -60.80 -24.36
CA ASP A 130 -40.50 -59.92 -24.97
C ASP A 130 -40.59 -58.59 -24.17
N ASN A 131 -40.66 -57.46 -24.87
CA ASN A 131 -40.61 -56.10 -24.30
C ASN A 131 -39.28 -55.69 -23.63
N SER A 132 -38.18 -56.41 -23.86
CA SER A 132 -36.81 -55.96 -23.56
C SER A 132 -36.06 -55.55 -24.84
N PRO A 133 -35.25 -54.48 -24.84
CA PRO A 133 -35.02 -53.52 -23.75
C PRO A 133 -36.25 -52.65 -23.44
N ALA A 134 -36.54 -52.42 -22.16
CA ALA A 134 -37.56 -51.47 -21.72
C ALA A 134 -36.91 -50.15 -21.26
N ILE A 135 -37.56 -49.02 -21.54
CA ILE A 135 -37.03 -47.69 -21.23
C ILE A 135 -37.88 -47.03 -20.15
N VAL A 136 -37.25 -46.60 -19.07
CA VAL A 136 -37.81 -45.70 -18.06
C VAL A 136 -37.25 -44.31 -18.31
N THR A 137 -38.12 -43.33 -18.59
CA THR A 137 -37.73 -41.92 -18.69
C THR A 137 -37.75 -41.29 -17.30
N VAL A 138 -36.65 -40.68 -16.88
CA VAL A 138 -36.51 -40.00 -15.59
C VAL A 138 -36.43 -38.50 -15.83
N THR A 139 -37.36 -37.75 -15.27
CA THR A 139 -37.36 -36.28 -15.32
C THR A 139 -37.05 -35.72 -13.94
N TYR A 140 -35.88 -35.11 -13.76
CA TYR A 140 -35.46 -34.48 -12.52
C TYR A 140 -35.44 -32.96 -12.68
N THR A 141 -36.30 -32.25 -11.95
CA THR A 141 -36.31 -30.78 -11.97
C THR A 141 -35.60 -30.23 -10.74
N VAL A 142 -34.45 -29.58 -10.94
CA VAL A 142 -33.75 -28.85 -9.88
C VAL A 142 -34.27 -27.42 -9.86
N THR A 143 -34.86 -27.00 -8.73
CA THR A 143 -35.36 -25.64 -8.55
C THR A 143 -34.38 -24.81 -7.73
N ASN A 144 -34.39 -23.49 -7.92
CA ASN A 144 -33.78 -22.60 -6.93
C ASN A 144 -34.61 -22.69 -5.65
N SER A 145 -33.98 -22.96 -4.50
CA SER A 145 -34.69 -23.01 -3.22
C SER A 145 -35.18 -21.61 -2.85
N PRO A 146 -36.51 -21.38 -2.70
CA PRO A 146 -37.05 -20.03 -2.48
C PRO A 146 -36.95 -19.54 -1.02
N ALA A 147 -36.51 -20.38 -0.07
CA ALA A 147 -36.49 -20.01 1.34
C ALA A 147 -35.20 -19.27 1.74
N THR A 148 -34.02 -19.74 1.33
CA THR A 148 -32.75 -19.16 1.77
C THR A 148 -32.37 -17.93 0.94
N ALA A 149 -32.35 -16.76 1.57
CA ALA A 149 -31.91 -15.51 0.96
C ALA A 149 -30.80 -14.86 1.79
N LEU A 150 -29.78 -14.34 1.11
CA LEU A 150 -28.71 -13.55 1.72
C LEU A 150 -29.28 -12.21 2.21
N GLN A 151 -29.10 -11.95 3.51
CA GLN A 151 -29.50 -10.69 4.14
C GLN A 151 -28.28 -10.07 4.83
N LEU A 152 -28.06 -8.78 4.59
CA LEU A 152 -27.01 -7.98 5.21
C LEU A 152 -27.66 -6.92 6.09
N SER A 153 -27.21 -6.80 7.34
CA SER A 153 -27.69 -5.78 8.27
C SER A 153 -26.55 -5.23 9.13
N PRO A 154 -26.26 -3.91 9.07
CA PRO A 154 -26.82 -2.93 8.14
C PRO A 154 -26.30 -3.11 6.70
N ASN A 155 -26.99 -2.55 5.71
CA ASN A 155 -26.52 -2.48 4.31
C ASN A 155 -25.79 -1.17 3.98
N VAL A 156 -25.68 -0.25 4.96
CA VAL A 156 -24.86 0.96 4.89
C VAL A 156 -24.05 1.05 6.18
N VAL A 157 -22.76 1.26 6.07
CA VAL A 157 -21.84 1.49 7.19
C VAL A 157 -21.26 2.89 7.05
N THR A 158 -21.30 3.66 8.13
CA THR A 158 -20.60 4.94 8.20
C THR A 158 -19.58 4.88 9.32
N ALA A 159 -18.41 5.43 9.06
CA ALA A 159 -17.34 5.57 10.05
C ALA A 159 -16.73 6.96 9.92
N SER A 160 -16.17 7.47 11.02
CA SER A 160 -15.43 8.72 11.03
C SER A 160 -14.26 8.64 11.98
N ALA A 161 -13.11 9.18 11.58
CA ALA A 161 -11.93 9.29 12.42
C ALA A 161 -11.11 10.53 12.02
N SER A 162 -10.33 11.06 12.95
CA SER A 162 -9.38 12.13 12.68
C SER A 162 -8.01 11.55 12.39
N THR A 163 -7.14 12.27 11.67
CA THR A 163 -5.77 11.82 11.33
C THR A 163 -4.88 11.47 12.56
N GLY A 164 -5.27 11.88 13.77
CA GLY A 164 -4.60 11.50 15.03
C GLY A 164 -5.26 10.34 15.80
N ASP A 165 -6.37 9.80 15.32
CA ASP A 165 -7.10 8.70 15.96
C ASP A 165 -6.57 7.32 15.51
N GLY A 166 -6.92 6.26 16.25
CA GLY A 166 -6.68 4.89 15.80
C GLY A 166 -7.68 4.45 14.72
N ALA A 167 -7.26 3.51 13.85
CA ALA A 167 -8.11 2.97 12.79
C ALA A 167 -9.41 2.34 13.37
N PRO A 168 -10.61 2.75 12.91
CA PRO A 168 -11.87 2.21 13.39
C PRO A 168 -12.13 0.79 12.84
N GLN A 169 -13.13 0.12 13.42
CA GLN A 169 -13.68 -1.14 12.91
C GLN A 169 -15.20 -1.08 12.90
N ALA A 170 -15.81 -1.79 11.95
CA ALA A 170 -17.26 -1.97 11.87
C ALA A 170 -17.63 -3.43 11.67
N SER A 171 -18.88 -3.76 11.97
CA SER A 171 -19.41 -5.12 11.82
C SER A 171 -20.75 -5.10 11.10
N VAL A 172 -20.94 -6.08 10.21
CA VAL A 172 -22.20 -6.31 9.49
C VAL A 172 -22.63 -7.75 9.74
N SER A 173 -23.89 -7.94 10.11
CA SER A 173 -24.48 -9.27 10.22
C SER A 173 -24.80 -9.81 8.83
N VAL A 174 -24.26 -10.99 8.52
CA VAL A 174 -24.54 -11.76 7.31
C VAL A 174 -25.42 -12.94 7.72
N SER A 175 -26.68 -12.93 7.32
CA SER A 175 -27.64 -14.00 7.66
C SER A 175 -28.23 -14.66 6.44
N LEU A 176 -28.44 -15.97 6.54
CA LEU A 176 -29.06 -16.85 5.56
C LEU A 176 -30.20 -17.62 6.22
N PRO A 177 -31.33 -16.95 6.50
CA PRO A 177 -32.45 -17.58 7.19
C PRO A 177 -32.91 -18.84 6.45
N TRP A 178 -33.24 -19.88 7.21
CA TRP A 178 -33.74 -21.17 6.71
C TRP A 178 -32.76 -21.96 5.82
N ALA A 179 -31.45 -21.65 5.86
CA ALA A 179 -30.43 -22.50 5.25
C ALA A 179 -30.49 -23.93 5.83
N GLN A 180 -30.71 -24.92 4.97
CA GLN A 180 -30.83 -26.34 5.36
C GLN A 180 -29.49 -27.09 5.21
N SER A 181 -28.48 -26.42 4.66
CA SER A 181 -27.16 -26.97 4.36
C SER A 181 -26.10 -25.89 4.50
N THR A 182 -24.82 -26.29 4.49
CA THR A 182 -23.68 -25.38 4.42
C THR A 182 -23.77 -24.52 3.16
N VAL A 183 -23.57 -23.21 3.33
CA VAL A 183 -23.46 -22.22 2.26
C VAL A 183 -22.04 -21.67 2.29
N TYR A 184 -21.42 -21.51 1.12
CA TYR A 184 -20.10 -20.93 0.96
C TYR A 184 -20.20 -19.41 0.85
N THR A 185 -19.39 -18.70 1.61
CA THR A 185 -19.43 -17.24 1.73
C THR A 185 -18.07 -16.61 1.45
N LYS A 186 -18.07 -15.45 0.80
CA LYS A 186 -16.88 -14.66 0.52
C LYS A 186 -17.23 -13.17 0.56
N ALA A 187 -16.30 -12.36 1.08
CA ALA A 187 -16.40 -10.90 1.04
C ALA A 187 -15.20 -10.29 0.28
N THR A 188 -15.45 -9.22 -0.45
CA THR A 188 -14.43 -8.41 -1.16
C THR A 188 -14.75 -6.93 -1.02
N SER A 189 -13.77 -6.05 -1.16
CA SER A 189 -13.97 -4.59 -1.09
C SER A 189 -13.16 -3.85 -2.16
N THR A 190 -13.57 -2.61 -2.43
CA THR A 190 -12.89 -1.66 -3.33
C THR A 190 -11.58 -1.10 -2.75
N GLN A 191 -11.41 -1.12 -1.42
CA GLN A 191 -10.18 -0.82 -0.66
C GLN A 191 -9.68 0.64 -0.74
N ASP A 192 -10.59 1.60 -0.90
CA ASP A 192 -10.28 3.04 -0.88
C ASP A 192 -9.96 3.50 0.56
N GLY A 193 -10.95 3.46 1.45
CA GLY A 193 -10.82 3.66 2.90
C GLY A 193 -10.72 2.37 3.72
N ILE A 194 -11.09 1.21 3.16
CA ILE A 194 -11.04 -0.10 3.82
C ILE A 194 -9.65 -0.75 3.68
N ALA A 195 -9.09 -1.24 4.79
CA ALA A 195 -7.83 -1.99 4.80
C ALA A 195 -8.06 -3.48 4.57
N SER A 196 -9.08 -4.05 5.21
CA SER A 196 -9.44 -5.46 5.02
C SER A 196 -10.88 -5.75 5.41
N VAL A 197 -11.42 -6.83 4.83
CA VAL A 197 -12.69 -7.43 5.22
C VAL A 197 -12.47 -8.89 5.59
N SER A 198 -13.11 -9.34 6.67
CA SER A 198 -12.99 -10.71 7.17
C SER A 198 -14.38 -11.32 7.37
N LEU A 199 -14.63 -12.45 6.71
CA LEU A 199 -15.87 -13.22 6.79
C LEU A 199 -15.50 -14.73 6.75
N PRO A 200 -16.10 -15.58 7.60
CA PRO A 200 -15.92 -17.02 7.51
C PRO A 200 -16.29 -17.58 6.12
N ALA A 201 -15.58 -18.62 5.68
CA ALA A 201 -15.72 -19.18 4.33
C ALA A 201 -17.02 -19.99 4.13
N THR A 202 -17.69 -20.38 5.22
CA THR A 202 -18.94 -21.14 5.19
C THR A 202 -19.83 -20.78 6.38
N THR A 203 -21.14 -20.88 6.22
CA THR A 203 -22.11 -20.75 7.32
C THR A 203 -23.35 -21.61 7.07
N THR A 204 -24.12 -21.87 8.12
CA THR A 204 -25.42 -22.56 8.08
C THR A 204 -26.57 -21.69 8.60
N ASP A 205 -26.29 -20.47 9.08
CA ASP A 205 -27.32 -19.58 9.64
C ASP A 205 -26.89 -18.12 9.54
N SER A 206 -25.96 -17.66 10.40
CA SER A 206 -25.45 -16.30 10.38
C SER A 206 -23.99 -16.20 10.79
N GLU A 207 -23.31 -15.17 10.29
CA GLU A 207 -21.92 -14.84 10.61
C GLU A 207 -21.73 -13.32 10.70
N THR A 208 -20.61 -12.89 11.29
CA THR A 208 -20.24 -11.48 11.36
C THR A 208 -19.14 -11.15 10.36
N LEU A 209 -19.45 -10.26 9.41
CA LEU A 209 -18.47 -9.61 8.56
C LEU A 209 -17.78 -8.49 9.37
N THR A 210 -16.46 -8.55 9.51
CA THR A 210 -15.67 -7.48 10.12
C THR A 210 -15.01 -6.63 9.05
N ILE A 211 -15.20 -5.32 9.11
CA ILE A 211 -14.57 -4.32 8.25
C ILE A 211 -13.52 -3.59 9.09
N THR A 212 -12.26 -3.66 8.66
CA THR A 212 -11.17 -2.88 9.26
C THR A 212 -10.81 -1.75 8.32
N PHE A 213 -10.94 -0.51 8.80
CA PHE A 213 -10.60 0.68 8.04
C PHE A 213 -9.08 0.89 8.01
N ARG A 214 -8.59 1.62 7.00
CA ARG A 214 -7.19 2.05 6.96
C ARG A 214 -6.92 3.06 8.07
N ASP A 215 -5.66 3.16 8.47
CA ASP A 215 -5.19 4.17 9.40
C ASP A 215 -5.59 5.57 8.88
N PRO A 216 -6.36 6.38 9.64
CA PRO A 216 -6.80 7.69 9.18
C PRO A 216 -5.64 8.62 8.86
N GLY A 217 -4.47 8.46 9.48
CA GLY A 217 -3.30 9.25 9.12
C GLY A 217 -2.74 8.88 7.74
N SER A 218 -2.93 7.65 7.26
CA SER A 218 -2.48 7.20 5.94
C SER A 218 -3.39 7.63 4.79
N LEU A 219 -4.54 8.25 5.08
CA LEU A 219 -5.54 8.69 4.12
C LEU A 219 -5.56 10.22 4.02
N SER A 220 -5.92 10.75 2.85
CA SER A 220 -6.25 12.16 2.71
C SER A 220 -7.55 12.48 3.47
N ALA A 221 -7.66 13.71 3.97
CA ALA A 221 -8.92 14.17 4.54
C ALA A 221 -10.01 14.22 3.46
N GLY A 222 -11.22 13.82 3.82
CA GLY A 222 -12.32 13.67 2.88
C GLY A 222 -13.20 12.47 3.18
N VAL A 223 -14.12 12.19 2.27
CA VAL A 223 -15.00 11.02 2.33
C VAL A 223 -14.47 9.97 1.37
N HIS A 224 -14.14 8.81 1.91
CA HIS A 224 -13.70 7.62 1.18
C HIS A 224 -14.88 6.68 1.06
N GLU A 225 -15.31 6.43 -0.17
CA GLU A 225 -16.49 5.60 -0.45
C GLU A 225 -16.02 4.23 -0.93
N ASP A 226 -16.45 3.20 -0.21
CA ASP A 226 -16.16 1.81 -0.50
C ASP A 226 -17.44 1.01 -0.70
N THR A 227 -17.33 -0.07 -1.45
CA THR A 227 -18.38 -1.09 -1.54
C THR A 227 -17.83 -2.42 -1.08
N VAL A 228 -18.45 -3.04 -0.08
CA VAL A 228 -18.17 -4.43 0.30
C VAL A 228 -19.17 -5.35 -0.39
N THR A 229 -18.68 -6.24 -1.25
CA THR A 229 -19.50 -7.23 -1.94
C THR A 229 -19.40 -8.57 -1.21
N VAL A 230 -20.54 -9.08 -0.75
CA VAL A 230 -20.71 -10.39 -0.12
C VAL A 230 -21.37 -11.35 -1.11
N THR A 231 -20.71 -12.47 -1.38
CA THR A 231 -21.22 -13.55 -2.21
C THR A 231 -21.50 -14.77 -1.35
N ALA A 232 -22.70 -15.33 -1.49
CA ALA A 232 -23.12 -16.58 -0.87
C ALA A 232 -23.61 -17.59 -1.94
N CYS A 233 -23.17 -18.84 -1.86
CA CYS A 233 -23.44 -19.87 -2.86
C CYS A 233 -23.62 -21.26 -2.24
N TYR A 234 -24.45 -22.10 -2.86
CA TYR A 234 -24.65 -23.49 -2.43
C TYR A 234 -23.42 -24.38 -2.72
N ASP A 235 -22.57 -23.98 -3.67
CA ASP A 235 -21.33 -24.66 -4.02
C ASP A 235 -20.10 -23.75 -3.90
N ALA A 236 -18.93 -24.36 -3.66
CA ALA A 236 -17.67 -23.62 -3.47
C ALA A 236 -17.19 -22.87 -4.72
N ALA A 237 -17.55 -23.35 -5.92
CA ALA A 237 -17.23 -22.68 -7.19
C ALA A 237 -18.19 -21.53 -7.49
N CYS A 238 -19.21 -21.34 -6.66
CA CYS A 238 -20.21 -20.29 -6.74
C CYS A 238 -20.96 -20.26 -8.08
N THR A 239 -21.27 -21.45 -8.60
CA THR A 239 -22.09 -21.62 -9.79
C THR A 239 -23.60 -21.53 -9.49
N GLN A 240 -23.98 -21.68 -8.22
CA GLN A 240 -25.34 -21.59 -7.72
C GLN A 240 -25.44 -20.55 -6.59
N PRO A 241 -25.64 -19.27 -6.92
CA PRO A 241 -25.85 -18.24 -5.92
C PRO A 241 -27.15 -18.49 -5.15
N VAL A 242 -27.10 -18.26 -3.83
CA VAL A 242 -28.33 -18.15 -3.03
C VAL A 242 -29.12 -16.91 -3.46
N ASN A 243 -30.41 -16.86 -3.17
CA ASN A 243 -31.21 -15.69 -3.52
C ASN A 243 -30.67 -14.42 -2.84
N GLY A 244 -30.57 -13.31 -3.57
CA GLY A 244 -29.96 -12.06 -3.07
C GLY A 244 -28.43 -12.01 -3.10
N SER A 245 -27.75 -13.04 -3.62
CA SER A 245 -26.29 -13.03 -3.83
C SER A 245 -25.94 -12.64 -5.29
N PRO A 246 -24.93 -11.77 -5.52
CA PRO A 246 -24.19 -11.02 -4.51
C PRO A 246 -25.00 -9.87 -3.90
N ALA A 247 -24.75 -9.56 -2.64
CA ALA A 247 -25.28 -8.40 -1.94
C ALA A 247 -24.15 -7.43 -1.57
N THR A 248 -24.46 -6.14 -1.49
CA THR A 248 -23.47 -5.09 -1.20
C THR A 248 -23.77 -4.37 0.11
N VAL A 249 -22.71 -3.89 0.76
CA VAL A 249 -22.75 -2.90 1.82
C VAL A 249 -22.05 -1.66 1.30
N ASP A 250 -22.75 -0.53 1.30
CA ASP A 250 -22.16 0.76 0.99
C ASP A 250 -21.44 1.28 2.24
N VAL A 251 -20.18 1.67 2.09
CA VAL A 251 -19.33 2.09 3.22
C VAL A 251 -18.81 3.49 2.96
N SER A 252 -19.17 4.42 3.83
CA SER A 252 -18.66 5.80 3.78
C SER A 252 -17.77 6.05 4.99
N TYR A 253 -16.48 6.30 4.74
CA TYR A 253 -15.50 6.61 5.78
C TYR A 253 -15.04 8.06 5.66
N THR A 254 -15.45 8.89 6.62
CA THR A 254 -15.04 10.30 6.66
C THR A 254 -13.78 10.47 7.50
N VAL A 255 -12.69 10.87 6.86
CA VAL A 255 -11.44 11.25 7.54
C VAL A 255 -11.40 12.76 7.67
N THR A 256 -11.42 13.26 8.91
CA THR A 256 -11.26 14.69 9.18
C THR A 256 -9.80 15.01 9.49
N GLU A 257 -9.22 15.96 8.79
CA GLU A 257 -7.93 16.48 9.18
C GLU A 257 -8.06 17.15 10.54
N THR A 258 -7.19 16.80 11.49
CA THR A 258 -7.07 17.58 12.71
C THR A 258 -6.34 18.88 12.38
N THR A 259 -7.04 19.83 11.77
CA THR A 259 -6.52 21.19 11.61
C THR A 259 -6.60 21.88 12.97
N VAL A 260 -5.56 21.71 13.78
CA VAL A 260 -5.30 22.69 14.83
C VAL A 260 -4.94 23.97 14.07
N SER A 261 -5.90 24.88 13.90
CA SER A 261 -5.65 26.23 13.39
C SER A 261 -4.56 26.85 14.26
N GLN A 262 -3.32 26.79 13.80
CA GLN A 262 -2.18 27.33 14.53
C GLN A 262 -2.24 28.85 14.42
N PRO A 263 -2.08 29.58 15.54
CA PRO A 263 -2.05 31.03 15.47
C PRO A 263 -0.94 31.49 14.51
N PRO A 264 -1.16 32.58 13.76
CA PRO A 264 -0.15 33.06 12.83
C PRO A 264 1.11 33.50 13.59
N VAL A 265 2.28 33.30 12.98
CA VAL A 265 3.53 33.89 13.47
C VAL A 265 3.47 35.41 13.30
N THR A 266 4.05 36.15 14.23
CA THR A 266 4.14 37.61 14.12
C THR A 266 5.31 37.96 13.23
N ILE A 267 5.06 38.66 12.13
CA ILE A 267 6.10 39.19 11.26
C ILE A 267 6.38 40.63 11.67
N ASP A 268 7.60 40.89 12.16
CA ASP A 268 8.04 42.19 12.65
C ASP A 268 8.48 43.11 11.52
N ALA A 269 9.20 42.54 10.55
CA ALA A 269 9.72 43.26 9.39
C ALA A 269 9.81 42.32 8.20
N THR A 270 9.58 42.87 7.01
CA THR A 270 9.71 42.15 5.73
C THR A 270 10.62 42.94 4.80
N GLN A 271 11.60 42.28 4.23
CA GLN A 271 12.48 42.77 3.18
C GLN A 271 12.23 41.97 1.89
N PRO A 272 11.53 42.53 0.88
CA PRO A 272 11.40 41.89 -0.42
C PRO A 272 12.77 41.71 -1.09
N LEU A 273 12.94 40.59 -1.79
CA LEU A 273 14.12 40.30 -2.61
C LEU A 273 13.78 40.50 -4.08
N THR A 274 14.71 41.09 -4.84
CA THR A 274 14.54 41.32 -6.29
C THR A 274 15.02 40.15 -7.15
N HIS A 275 15.26 39.01 -6.52
CA HIS A 275 15.87 37.82 -7.10
C HIS A 275 15.25 36.56 -6.48
N ASP A 276 15.39 35.41 -7.15
CA ASP A 276 15.00 34.11 -6.61
C ASP A 276 15.99 33.62 -5.53
N VAL A 277 15.62 32.61 -4.74
CA VAL A 277 16.54 31.95 -3.80
C VAL A 277 16.53 30.45 -4.05
N ILE A 278 17.63 29.93 -4.60
CA ILE A 278 17.82 28.50 -4.88
C ILE A 278 18.29 27.78 -3.63
N ASP A 279 19.27 28.37 -2.93
CA ASP A 279 19.83 27.84 -1.69
C ASP A 279 20.36 29.00 -0.83
N ALA A 280 20.43 28.79 0.48
CA ALA A 280 20.86 29.80 1.44
C ALA A 280 21.53 29.20 2.68
N GLU A 281 22.55 29.90 3.18
CA GLU A 281 23.22 29.61 4.45
C GLU A 281 23.47 30.89 5.25
N TYR A 282 23.67 30.76 6.56
CA TYR A 282 24.01 31.88 7.44
C TYR A 282 25.52 31.98 7.67
N SER A 283 26.07 33.20 7.64
CA SER A 283 27.43 33.48 8.09
C SER A 283 27.42 34.24 9.42
N ASP A 284 27.77 33.55 10.50
CA ASP A 284 27.96 34.19 11.82
C ASP A 284 29.06 35.26 11.80
N ALA A 285 30.14 35.01 11.06
CA ALA A 285 31.29 35.92 11.02
C ALA A 285 30.97 37.26 10.34
N LEU A 286 30.00 37.27 9.42
CA LEU A 286 29.55 38.47 8.72
C LEU A 286 28.20 38.99 9.25
N ASN A 287 27.54 38.21 10.11
CA ASN A 287 26.16 38.44 10.53
C ASN A 287 25.25 38.67 9.30
N ALA A 288 25.28 37.72 8.37
CA ALA A 288 24.66 37.87 7.05
C ALA A 288 24.08 36.55 6.55
N ILE A 289 23.02 36.64 5.76
CA ILE A 289 22.45 35.54 4.99
C ILE A 289 23.14 35.51 3.62
N VAL A 290 23.70 34.37 3.24
CA VAL A 290 24.33 34.13 1.94
C VAL A 290 23.37 33.32 1.09
N MET A 291 23.00 33.83 -0.07
CA MET A 291 22.00 33.23 -0.96
C MET A 291 22.57 33.04 -2.36
N VAL A 292 22.07 32.05 -3.09
CA VAL A 292 22.36 31.91 -4.53
C VAL A 292 21.08 31.90 -5.36
N SER A 293 21.20 32.43 -6.57
CA SER A 293 20.08 32.85 -7.39
C SER A 293 20.40 32.67 -8.87
N SER A 294 19.38 32.34 -9.67
CA SER A 294 19.46 32.28 -11.13
C SER A 294 18.72 33.42 -11.83
N TYR A 295 17.80 34.08 -11.13
CA TYR A 295 17.00 35.20 -11.61
C TYR A 295 17.28 36.47 -10.80
N PRO A 296 17.50 37.65 -11.42
CA PRO A 296 17.48 37.90 -12.86
C PRO A 296 18.75 37.43 -13.59
N SER A 297 19.77 37.04 -12.83
CA SER A 297 21.03 36.53 -13.33
C SER A 297 21.70 35.65 -12.28
N ASN A 298 22.50 34.69 -12.74
CA ASN A 298 23.32 33.84 -11.87
C ASN A 298 24.20 34.68 -10.93
N ALA A 299 23.93 34.60 -9.63
CA ALA A 299 24.66 35.37 -8.63
C ALA A 299 24.62 34.74 -7.24
N LEU A 300 25.63 35.10 -6.44
CA LEU A 300 25.62 34.96 -4.99
C LEU A 300 25.30 36.33 -4.38
N TYR A 301 24.41 36.35 -3.40
CA TYR A 301 24.02 37.54 -2.64
C TYR A 301 24.45 37.40 -1.18
N VAL A 302 24.89 38.49 -0.57
CA VAL A 302 25.20 38.59 0.86
C VAL A 302 24.33 39.70 1.44
N TYR A 303 23.35 39.30 2.24
CA TYR A 303 22.44 40.20 2.93
C TYR A 303 22.86 40.39 4.39
N ASP A 304 23.40 41.56 4.72
CA ASP A 304 23.77 41.94 6.08
C ASP A 304 22.50 42.23 6.89
N VAL A 305 22.21 41.39 7.88
CA VAL A 305 20.97 41.47 8.66
C VAL A 305 20.96 42.62 9.67
N THR A 306 22.10 43.27 9.89
CA THR A 306 22.26 44.42 10.77
C THR A 306 21.90 45.70 10.03
N SER A 307 22.45 45.87 8.83
CA SER A 307 22.26 47.07 8.01
C SER A 307 21.06 46.98 7.07
N GLY A 308 20.57 45.76 6.79
CA GLY A 308 19.55 45.50 5.78
C GLY A 308 20.04 45.74 4.36
N THR A 309 21.36 45.68 4.14
CA THR A 309 21.97 45.93 2.83
C THR A 309 22.40 44.62 2.17
N GLU A 310 22.27 44.58 0.85
CA GLU A 310 22.63 43.42 0.06
C GLU A 310 23.76 43.76 -0.91
N GLN A 311 24.72 42.85 -1.01
CA GLN A 311 25.79 42.88 -2.00
C GLN A 311 25.71 41.66 -2.90
N GLN A 312 26.11 41.80 -4.16
CA GLN A 312 26.00 40.75 -5.16
C GLN A 312 27.37 40.43 -5.80
N GLN A 313 27.64 39.14 -5.97
CA GLN A 313 28.75 38.61 -6.76
C GLN A 313 28.19 37.83 -7.96
N ALA A 314 28.50 38.29 -9.16
CA ALA A 314 28.11 37.59 -10.39
C ALA A 314 28.77 36.19 -10.46
N LEU A 315 28.00 35.22 -10.93
CA LEU A 315 28.42 33.84 -11.18
C LEU A 315 28.31 33.51 -12.68
N ASN A 316 29.23 32.71 -13.20
CA ASN A 316 29.28 32.40 -14.63
C ASN A 316 28.37 31.23 -15.05
N LYS A 317 27.82 30.49 -14.08
CA LYS A 317 26.92 29.35 -14.28
C LYS A 317 25.73 29.41 -13.32
N ILE A 318 24.65 28.72 -13.70
CA ILE A 318 23.45 28.56 -12.88
C ILE A 318 23.87 27.89 -11.57
N PRO A 319 23.62 28.51 -10.40
CA PRO A 319 23.94 27.91 -9.12
C PRO A 319 22.90 26.85 -8.76
N THR A 320 23.34 25.81 -8.04
CA THR A 320 22.47 24.71 -7.58
C THR A 320 22.45 24.58 -6.05
N ALA A 321 23.52 24.98 -5.38
CA ALA A 321 23.65 24.96 -3.91
C ALA A 321 24.74 25.93 -3.45
N VAL A 322 24.74 26.30 -2.17
CA VAL A 322 25.77 27.14 -1.54
C VAL A 322 26.21 26.54 -0.22
N SER A 323 27.52 26.60 0.07
CA SER A 323 28.08 26.24 1.37
C SER A 323 29.06 27.29 1.87
N VAL A 324 28.78 27.87 3.03
CA VAL A 324 29.63 28.81 3.76
C VAL A 324 30.65 28.01 4.57
N GLY A 325 31.91 28.40 4.44
CA GLY A 325 33.01 27.74 5.15
C GLY A 325 32.98 28.05 6.65
N PRO A 326 33.66 27.23 7.49
CA PRO A 326 33.69 27.42 8.95
C PRO A 326 34.19 28.79 9.44
N ASP A 327 34.95 29.52 8.62
CA ASP A 327 35.42 30.87 8.96
C ASP A 327 34.37 31.97 8.71
N GLY A 328 33.26 31.62 8.07
CA GLY A 328 32.17 32.49 7.65
C GLY A 328 32.55 33.52 6.57
N LYS A 329 33.74 33.44 5.99
CA LYS A 329 34.30 34.45 5.08
C LYS A 329 34.48 33.95 3.65
N GLN A 330 34.30 32.65 3.43
CA GLN A 330 34.26 32.05 2.11
C GLN A 330 32.97 31.28 1.91
N ALA A 331 32.50 31.21 0.68
CA ALA A 331 31.46 30.29 0.27
C ALA A 331 31.90 29.52 -0.97
N ALA A 332 31.42 28.30 -1.13
CA ALA A 332 31.47 27.55 -2.37
C ALA A 332 30.06 27.47 -2.96
N VAL A 333 29.96 27.62 -4.27
CA VAL A 333 28.70 27.54 -5.02
C VAL A 333 28.78 26.37 -6.00
N GLY A 334 27.82 25.47 -5.93
CA GLY A 334 27.68 24.33 -6.83
C GLY A 334 27.05 24.71 -8.17
N HIS A 335 27.46 24.04 -9.23
CA HIS A 335 26.89 24.16 -10.58
C HIS A 335 26.94 22.81 -11.29
N ASP A 336 26.34 22.73 -12.49
CA ASP A 336 26.62 21.61 -13.41
C ASP A 336 28.08 21.66 -13.92
N GLY A 337 28.93 20.75 -13.44
CA GLY A 337 30.33 20.56 -13.87
C GLY A 337 31.30 21.67 -13.45
N LYS A 338 30.93 22.54 -12.51
CA LYS A 338 31.78 23.60 -11.94
C LYS A 338 31.45 23.84 -10.48
N ILE A 339 32.43 24.38 -9.75
CA ILE A 339 32.25 24.99 -8.43
C ILE A 339 32.84 26.41 -8.50
N THR A 340 32.16 27.40 -7.92
CA THR A 340 32.71 28.76 -7.73
C THR A 340 32.98 29.00 -6.26
N VAL A 341 34.24 29.20 -5.87
CA VAL A 341 34.62 29.65 -4.52
C VAL A 341 34.63 31.17 -4.48
N VAL A 342 33.97 31.77 -3.50
CA VAL A 342 33.77 33.22 -3.35
C VAL A 342 34.34 33.70 -2.02
N ASP A 343 35.15 34.76 -2.05
CA ASP A 343 35.56 35.52 -0.87
C ASP A 343 34.44 36.50 -0.50
N LEU A 344 33.70 36.17 0.56
CA LEU A 344 32.54 36.93 1.03
C LEU A 344 32.92 38.30 1.60
N THR A 345 34.21 38.56 1.85
CA THR A 345 34.69 39.88 2.30
C THR A 345 35.00 40.84 1.15
N LYS A 346 34.91 40.36 -0.10
CA LYS A 346 35.28 41.10 -1.31
C LYS A 346 34.19 41.06 -2.38
N ILE A 347 32.92 40.92 -1.99
CA ILE A 347 31.80 40.85 -2.93
C ILE A 347 31.83 42.02 -3.92
N GLY A 348 31.68 41.70 -5.21
CA GLY A 348 31.71 42.67 -6.32
C GLY A 348 33.11 43.09 -6.76
N ALA A 349 34.17 42.69 -6.05
CA ALA A 349 35.54 42.99 -6.45
C ALA A 349 36.08 42.01 -7.50
N ALA A 350 36.96 42.49 -8.38
CA ALA A 350 37.69 41.62 -9.30
C ALA A 350 38.57 40.64 -8.52
N GLY A 351 38.51 39.34 -8.86
CA GLY A 351 39.25 38.29 -8.17
C GLY A 351 38.64 37.83 -6.85
N ALA A 352 37.39 38.23 -6.54
CA ALA A 352 36.64 37.67 -5.41
C ALA A 352 36.25 36.21 -5.63
N THR A 353 36.29 35.73 -6.87
CA THR A 353 35.88 34.36 -7.25
C THR A 353 37.04 33.52 -7.77
N ARG A 354 36.94 32.22 -7.56
CA ARG A 354 37.79 31.19 -8.16
C ARG A 354 36.93 30.03 -8.66
N GLU A 355 37.05 29.74 -9.94
CA GLU A 355 36.35 28.59 -10.54
C GLU A 355 37.17 27.32 -10.39
N LEU A 356 36.48 26.22 -10.12
CA LEU A 356 37.02 24.87 -10.02
C LEU A 356 36.24 23.92 -10.94
N ASP A 357 36.95 22.97 -11.53
CA ASP A 357 36.38 21.89 -12.32
C ASP A 357 35.94 20.75 -11.40
N VAL A 358 34.75 20.20 -11.66
CA VAL A 358 34.23 19.01 -10.98
C VAL A 358 33.55 18.13 -12.03
N SER A 359 33.71 16.82 -11.93
CA SER A 359 33.13 15.85 -12.88
C SER A 359 31.72 15.40 -12.48
N ALA A 360 30.91 16.30 -11.91
CA ALA A 360 29.54 16.03 -11.45
C ALA A 360 28.59 17.21 -11.70
N GLU A 361 27.30 16.91 -11.81
CA GLU A 361 26.23 17.89 -11.59
C GLU A 361 26.02 18.02 -10.08
N VAL A 362 26.46 19.14 -9.51
CA VAL A 362 26.46 19.35 -8.06
C VAL A 362 25.04 19.54 -7.56
N LEU A 363 24.57 18.62 -6.73
CA LEU A 363 23.31 18.72 -6.00
C LEU A 363 23.46 19.58 -4.74
N ASP A 364 24.51 19.28 -3.99
CA ASP A 364 24.84 19.83 -2.68
C ASP A 364 26.35 19.85 -2.55
N LEU A 365 26.89 20.66 -1.65
CA LEU A 365 28.33 20.74 -1.44
C LEU A 365 28.69 21.16 -0.03
N VAL A 366 29.93 20.85 0.37
CA VAL A 366 30.49 21.27 1.66
C VAL A 366 31.85 21.92 1.44
N LEU A 367 32.00 23.17 1.89
CA LEU A 367 33.29 23.85 1.99
C LEU A 367 33.95 23.53 3.35
N ASP A 368 35.06 22.79 3.35
CA ASP A 368 35.59 22.17 4.57
C ASP A 368 36.46 23.08 5.47
N GLY A 369 36.83 24.26 4.97
CA GLY A 369 37.75 25.18 5.64
C GLY A 369 39.23 24.75 5.67
N ARG A 370 39.59 23.61 5.07
CA ARG A 370 40.97 23.10 4.92
C ARG A 370 41.47 23.12 3.46
N GLY A 371 40.75 23.82 2.60
CA GLY A 371 41.15 24.07 1.22
C GLY A 371 40.54 23.08 0.22
N TYR A 372 39.46 22.38 0.61
CA TYR A 372 38.72 21.48 -0.27
C TYR A 372 37.23 21.84 -0.30
N VAL A 373 36.62 21.57 -1.46
CA VAL A 373 35.16 21.54 -1.60
C VAL A 373 34.76 20.11 -1.90
N HIS A 374 33.77 19.59 -1.18
CA HIS A 374 33.23 18.26 -1.37
C HIS A 374 31.84 18.37 -2.02
N ALA A 375 31.72 17.96 -3.27
CA ALA A 375 30.47 18.01 -4.02
C ALA A 375 29.76 16.66 -4.04
N PHE A 376 28.45 16.71 -3.83
CA PHE A 376 27.52 15.59 -3.85
C PHE A 376 26.76 15.60 -5.19
N PRO A 377 26.73 14.47 -5.92
CA PRO A 377 26.14 14.41 -7.25
C PRO A 377 24.61 14.26 -7.24
N THR A 378 23.97 14.85 -8.24
CA THR A 378 22.50 14.80 -8.45
C THR A 378 22.02 13.46 -9.03
N ARG A 379 22.82 12.81 -9.88
CA ARG A 379 22.41 11.65 -10.70
C ARG A 379 23.23 10.39 -10.38
N ASP A 380 22.73 9.27 -10.88
CA ASP A 380 23.19 7.88 -10.71
C ASP A 380 22.60 7.15 -9.50
N GLN A 381 22.90 5.86 -9.35
CA GLN A 381 22.45 5.09 -8.18
C GLN A 381 23.49 5.20 -7.08
N TRP A 382 24.63 4.54 -7.26
CA TRP A 382 25.76 4.63 -6.35
C TRP A 382 26.82 5.55 -6.94
N ALA A 383 27.12 6.65 -6.25
CA ALA A 383 27.96 7.72 -6.75
C ALA A 383 29.11 8.03 -5.77
N SER A 384 30.18 8.63 -6.28
CA SER A 384 31.32 9.05 -5.46
C SER A 384 31.11 10.48 -4.97
N ILE A 385 31.69 10.85 -3.83
CA ILE A 385 31.78 12.24 -3.40
C ILE A 385 33.01 12.85 -4.05
N HIS A 386 32.86 14.02 -4.67
CA HIS A 386 33.90 14.68 -5.43
C HIS A 386 34.62 15.71 -4.56
N SER A 387 35.87 15.45 -4.17
CA SER A 387 36.68 16.36 -3.36
C SER A 387 37.63 17.16 -4.24
N VAL A 388 37.42 18.47 -4.38
CA VAL A 388 38.23 19.34 -5.24
C VAL A 388 39.13 20.23 -4.40
N ALA A 389 40.44 20.12 -4.61
CA ALA A 389 41.43 20.98 -3.97
C ALA A 389 41.32 22.40 -4.54
N ILE A 390 40.97 23.38 -3.69
CA ILE A 390 40.81 24.77 -4.11
C ILE A 390 42.11 25.31 -4.71
N ALA A 391 43.25 25.04 -4.07
CA ALA A 391 44.54 25.61 -4.48
C ALA A 391 45.03 25.11 -5.84
N THR A 392 44.78 23.85 -6.19
CA THR A 392 45.35 23.18 -7.37
C THR A 392 44.32 22.84 -8.44
N ASN A 393 43.02 22.96 -8.15
CA ASN A 393 41.93 22.51 -9.01
C ASN A 393 42.02 21.00 -9.36
N VAL A 394 42.52 20.20 -8.42
CA VAL A 394 42.63 18.75 -8.58
C VAL A 394 41.46 18.08 -7.86
N GLU A 395 40.69 17.31 -8.61
CA GLU A 395 39.60 16.48 -8.11
C GLU A 395 40.11 15.12 -7.63
N SER A 396 39.54 14.64 -6.53
CA SER A 396 39.75 13.31 -5.96
C SER A 396 38.41 12.72 -5.55
N LEU A 397 38.12 11.50 -6.01
CA LEU A 397 36.85 10.82 -5.76
C LEU A 397 36.95 9.94 -4.51
N SER A 398 35.91 9.92 -3.67
CA SER A 398 35.79 8.92 -2.61
C SER A 398 35.93 7.50 -3.18
N SER A 399 36.46 6.57 -2.38
CA SER A 399 36.64 5.18 -2.85
C SER A 399 35.27 4.52 -3.05
N TYR A 400 35.04 3.96 -4.26
CA TYR A 400 33.84 3.24 -4.70
C TYR A 400 32.49 3.78 -4.19
N ALA A 401 31.74 4.47 -5.06
CA ALA A 401 30.27 4.54 -5.05
C ALA A 401 29.64 4.62 -3.63
N SER A 402 30.13 5.55 -2.81
CA SER A 402 29.97 5.56 -1.35
C SER A 402 28.65 6.14 -0.86
N ILE A 403 27.85 6.70 -1.75
CA ILE A 403 26.54 7.31 -1.42
C ILE A 403 25.54 7.02 -2.53
N TYR A 404 24.26 7.08 -2.18
CA TYR A 404 23.20 7.14 -3.20
C TYR A 404 23.15 8.56 -3.80
N ALA A 405 22.94 8.72 -5.11
CA ALA A 405 22.82 10.06 -5.67
C ALA A 405 21.54 10.75 -5.16
N GLY A 406 21.62 12.02 -4.80
CA GLY A 406 20.57 12.64 -3.99
C GLY A 406 20.94 12.83 -2.52
N THR A 407 22.00 12.16 -2.04
CA THR A 407 22.49 12.33 -0.67
C THR A 407 22.94 13.77 -0.42
N LEU A 408 22.48 14.34 0.70
CA LEU A 408 22.88 15.66 1.19
C LEU A 408 23.96 15.51 2.27
N GLY A 409 24.87 16.48 2.33
CA GLY A 409 26.01 16.47 3.24
C GLY A 409 26.07 17.73 4.10
N ARG A 410 26.44 17.60 5.37
CA ARG A 410 26.68 18.74 6.26
C ARG A 410 27.99 18.58 7.00
N LEU A 411 28.76 19.66 7.06
CA LEU A 411 29.96 19.74 7.88
C LEU A 411 29.57 19.80 9.35
N HIS A 412 30.14 18.91 10.16
CA HIS A 412 30.03 19.00 11.60
C HIS A 412 30.70 20.29 12.11
N PRO A 413 30.19 20.99 13.14
CA PRO A 413 30.77 22.26 13.62
C PRO A 413 32.26 22.22 14.01
N SER A 414 32.81 21.05 14.36
CA SER A 414 34.26 20.89 14.58
C SER A 414 35.10 21.00 13.29
N GLY A 415 34.46 20.96 12.12
CA GLY A 415 35.05 20.85 10.80
C GLY A 415 35.63 19.48 10.48
N ASP A 416 35.82 18.57 11.43
CA ASP A 416 36.59 17.33 11.21
C ASP A 416 35.82 16.21 10.49
N TYR A 417 34.50 16.32 10.42
CA TYR A 417 33.62 15.28 9.90
C TYR A 417 32.54 15.87 9.02
N ILE A 418 32.13 15.13 8.00
CA ILE A 418 30.92 15.39 7.23
C ILE A 418 29.95 14.27 7.55
N TYR A 419 28.71 14.62 7.88
CA TYR A 419 27.63 13.65 7.98
C TYR A 419 26.72 13.80 6.77
N THR A 420 26.22 12.69 6.30
CA THR A 420 25.36 12.63 5.12
C THR A 420 24.03 11.99 5.46
N ALA A 421 22.96 12.39 4.80
CA ALA A 421 21.66 11.71 4.85
C ALA A 421 21.25 11.33 3.43
N ASP A 422 20.88 10.07 3.21
CA ASP A 422 20.54 9.58 1.88
C ASP A 422 19.12 9.95 1.42
N ASN A 423 18.97 10.24 0.13
CA ASN A 423 17.66 10.37 -0.50
C ASN A 423 17.47 9.22 -1.50
N GLY A 424 16.23 8.79 -1.72
CA GLY A 424 15.92 7.73 -2.69
C GLY A 424 16.05 6.30 -2.18
N LEU A 425 16.41 6.10 -0.90
CA LEU A 425 16.47 4.79 -0.24
C LEU A 425 15.38 4.64 0.85
N SER A 426 14.95 3.40 1.07
CA SER A 426 14.00 3.02 2.12
C SER A 426 14.42 1.68 2.76
N PRO A 427 14.83 1.66 4.04
CA PRO A 427 14.93 2.81 4.94
C PRO A 427 16.02 3.81 4.50
N SER A 428 15.84 5.09 4.84
CA SER A 428 16.86 6.13 4.73
C SER A 428 17.76 6.10 5.97
N ASP A 429 19.04 6.43 5.79
CA ASP A 429 20.11 6.34 6.76
C ASP A 429 21.00 7.61 6.81
N ILE A 430 21.84 7.72 7.84
CA ILE A 430 22.90 8.71 7.96
C ILE A 430 24.26 8.03 8.07
N ALA A 431 25.28 8.63 7.45
CA ALA A 431 26.65 8.13 7.48
C ALA A 431 27.64 9.23 7.81
N LYS A 432 28.81 8.84 8.31
CA LYS A 432 29.88 9.74 8.73
C LYS A 432 31.14 9.56 7.90
N PHE A 433 31.70 10.67 7.46
CA PHE A 433 32.92 10.75 6.67
C PHE A 433 34.01 11.55 7.40
N ASP A 434 35.27 11.18 7.21
CA ASP A 434 36.43 11.91 7.74
C ASP A 434 36.82 13.06 6.80
N ALA A 435 36.44 14.30 7.16
CA ALA A 435 36.72 15.50 6.38
C ALA A 435 38.20 15.92 6.40
N ARG A 436 39.03 15.28 7.24
CA ARG A 436 40.48 15.50 7.26
C ARG A 436 41.21 14.62 6.25
N SER A 437 40.49 13.68 5.63
CA SER A 437 41.03 12.77 4.63
C SER A 437 40.64 13.21 3.23
N VAL A 438 41.58 13.09 2.29
CA VAL A 438 41.34 13.38 0.87
C VAL A 438 41.84 12.20 0.04
N PRO A 439 41.00 11.59 -0.81
CA PRO A 439 39.56 11.85 -0.92
C PRO A 439 38.80 11.52 0.37
N LEU A 440 37.56 12.02 0.50
CA LEU A 440 36.72 11.69 1.65
C LEU A 440 36.60 10.18 1.84
N LYS A 441 36.72 9.76 3.10
CA LYS A 441 36.61 8.37 3.51
C LYS A 441 35.43 8.21 4.45
N GLU A 442 34.52 7.30 4.09
CA GLU A 442 33.48 6.85 4.99
C GLU A 442 34.08 6.14 6.20
N LEU A 443 33.57 6.47 7.39
CA LEU A 443 33.95 5.84 8.63
C LEU A 443 32.98 4.72 8.99
N TYR A 444 31.69 5.06 9.06
CA TYR A 444 30.58 4.17 9.41
C TYR A 444 29.23 4.87 9.19
N ASP A 445 28.18 4.07 9.05
CA ASP A 445 26.76 4.44 9.05
C ASP A 445 26.18 4.42 10.46
N SER A 446 24.91 4.80 10.58
CA SER A 446 24.18 4.71 11.83
C SER A 446 24.02 3.23 12.26
N PRO A 447 23.88 2.94 13.57
CA PRO A 447 23.64 1.57 14.02
C PRO A 447 22.19 1.08 13.76
N TYR A 448 21.38 1.85 13.03
CA TYR A 448 19.96 1.59 12.83
C TYR A 448 19.66 1.26 11.36
N HIS A 449 18.60 0.50 11.12
CA HIS A 449 18.20 0.13 9.76
C HIS A 449 16.68 0.18 9.61
N GLY A 450 16.13 1.40 9.75
CA GLY A 450 14.70 1.68 9.69
C GLY A 450 14.01 1.78 11.06
N ASP A 451 14.75 1.63 12.17
CA ASP A 451 14.23 1.82 13.54
C ASP A 451 13.74 3.26 13.77
N TYR A 452 14.44 4.23 13.18
CA TYR A 452 14.14 5.65 13.26
C TYR A 452 14.23 6.27 11.86
N ALA A 453 13.19 6.98 11.43
CA ALA A 453 13.16 7.64 10.13
C ALA A 453 14.13 8.85 10.07
N MET A 454 14.91 8.97 9.00
CA MET A 454 15.92 10.04 8.86
C MET A 454 15.57 11.03 7.75
N CYS A 455 15.04 10.54 6.62
CA CYS A 455 14.37 11.34 5.60
C CYS A 455 15.29 12.32 4.84
N GLY A 456 16.56 11.93 4.67
CA GLY A 456 17.43 12.49 3.63
C GLY A 456 17.89 13.93 3.80
N ASN A 457 17.76 14.52 4.99
CA ASN A 457 18.47 15.74 5.35
C ASN A 457 18.81 15.74 6.85
N LEU A 458 19.81 16.53 7.24
CA LEU A 458 20.22 16.68 8.63
C LEU A 458 20.75 18.09 8.93
N TRP A 459 20.73 18.44 10.21
CA TRP A 459 21.30 19.66 10.77
C TRP A 459 22.00 19.35 12.09
N PHE A 460 22.89 20.23 12.54
CA PHE A 460 23.55 20.09 13.84
C PHE A 460 23.02 21.09 14.86
N SER A 461 23.15 20.75 16.15
CA SER A 461 23.17 21.80 17.17
C SER A 461 24.40 22.68 16.98
N GLN A 462 24.35 23.93 17.43
CA GLN A 462 25.45 24.89 17.29
C GLN A 462 26.78 24.34 17.86
N GLU A 463 26.69 23.57 18.95
CA GLU A 463 27.85 22.94 19.61
C GLU A 463 28.28 21.62 18.97
N GLY A 464 27.55 21.13 17.95
CA GLY A 464 27.83 19.85 17.28
C GLY A 464 27.57 18.62 18.15
N THR A 465 26.74 18.70 19.19
CA THR A 465 26.47 17.55 20.06
C THR A 465 25.28 16.72 19.62
N SER A 466 24.41 17.29 18.78
CA SER A 466 23.15 16.70 18.32
C SER A 466 23.05 16.76 16.81
N ILE A 467 22.46 15.73 16.22
CA ILE A 467 22.09 15.62 14.81
C ILE A 467 20.57 15.61 14.75
N TYR A 468 19.97 16.60 14.11
CA TYR A 468 18.54 16.66 13.83
C TYR A 468 18.30 16.14 12.43
N THR A 469 17.42 15.16 12.24
CA THR A 469 17.08 14.65 10.90
C THR A 469 15.79 15.25 10.37
N ALA A 470 15.59 15.21 9.05
CA ALA A 470 14.38 15.75 8.41
C ALA A 470 13.07 15.16 8.94
N CYS A 471 13.08 13.93 9.43
CA CYS A 471 11.90 13.33 10.07
C CYS A 471 11.78 13.60 11.59
N GLY A 472 12.56 14.55 12.11
CA GLY A 472 12.47 15.01 13.49
C GLY A 472 13.16 14.11 14.52
N ASN A 473 13.76 12.99 14.11
CA ASN A 473 14.55 12.17 15.04
C ASN A 473 15.88 12.87 15.36
N VAL A 474 16.29 12.77 16.63
CA VAL A 474 17.48 13.45 17.14
C VAL A 474 18.48 12.43 17.65
N PHE A 475 19.69 12.50 17.14
CA PHE A 475 20.78 11.61 17.49
C PHE A 475 21.91 12.37 18.15
N ARG A 476 22.70 11.68 18.94
CA ARG A 476 23.95 12.20 19.48
C ARG A 476 25.03 12.24 18.40
N SER A 477 25.77 13.35 18.29
CA SER A 477 27.06 13.36 17.59
C SER A 477 28.21 13.11 18.57
N SER A 478 29.17 12.28 18.17
CA SER A 478 30.29 11.87 19.01
C SER A 478 31.49 11.42 18.17
N THR A 479 32.70 11.64 18.65
CA THR A 479 33.92 11.06 18.03
C THR A 479 34.09 9.57 18.35
N VAL A 480 33.40 9.06 19.37
CA VAL A 480 33.38 7.64 19.75
C VAL A 480 32.23 6.95 19.03
N GLN A 481 32.54 6.03 18.11
CA GLN A 481 31.56 5.33 17.25
C GLN A 481 30.40 4.70 18.05
N SER A 482 30.67 4.01 19.15
CA SER A 482 29.63 3.37 19.97
C SER A 482 28.69 4.34 20.71
N ARG A 483 28.95 5.65 20.61
CA ARG A 483 28.13 6.73 21.17
C ARG A 483 27.67 7.72 20.11
N ASP A 484 28.08 7.53 18.87
CA ASP A 484 27.74 8.39 17.75
C ASP A 484 26.50 7.87 17.03
N MET A 485 25.69 8.79 16.50
CA MET A 485 24.41 8.49 15.86
C MET A 485 23.49 7.63 16.73
N ILE A 486 23.60 7.76 18.06
CA ILE A 486 22.70 7.09 19.02
C ILE A 486 21.48 7.95 19.21
N TYR A 487 20.29 7.35 19.08
CA TYR A 487 19.02 8.04 19.27
C TYR A 487 18.92 8.66 20.67
N THR A 488 18.47 9.92 20.74
CA THR A 488 18.35 10.71 21.98
C THR A 488 16.96 11.29 22.20
N GLY A 489 16.07 11.23 21.22
CA GLY A 489 14.72 11.76 21.29
C GLY A 489 14.21 12.20 19.93
N SER A 490 13.06 12.85 19.90
CA SER A 490 12.45 13.35 18.67
C SER A 490 11.76 14.69 18.88
N LEU A 491 11.69 15.47 17.81
CA LEU A 491 10.89 16.69 17.69
C LEU A 491 9.48 16.29 17.25
N THR A 492 8.47 16.66 18.02
CA THR A 492 7.06 16.41 17.66
C THR A 492 6.65 17.32 16.50
N LEU A 493 6.64 16.77 15.28
CA LEU A 493 6.25 17.48 14.06
C LEU A 493 4.72 17.54 13.89
N ASN A 494 4.23 18.43 13.01
CA ASN A 494 2.81 18.68 12.76
C ASN A 494 2.13 17.64 11.83
N SER A 495 2.35 16.33 12.01
CA SER A 495 1.55 15.26 11.37
C SER A 495 1.99 13.87 11.85
N SER A 496 1.03 12.95 11.93
CA SER A 496 1.15 11.59 12.47
C SER A 496 1.31 10.49 11.42
N SER A 497 1.37 10.79 10.11
CA SER A 497 1.50 9.74 9.09
C SER A 497 2.26 10.16 7.85
N TYR A 498 3.36 9.44 7.59
CA TYR A 498 4.30 9.53 6.44
C TYR A 498 4.71 10.94 5.95
N GLY A 499 4.44 12.01 6.68
CA GLY A 499 4.46 13.35 6.09
C GLY A 499 4.36 14.49 7.09
N PRO A 500 5.45 14.78 7.80
CA PRO A 500 6.14 16.02 7.47
C PRO A 500 7.67 15.86 7.51
N ARG A 501 8.35 16.56 6.61
CA ARG A 501 9.80 16.73 6.67
C ARG A 501 10.10 18.15 7.13
N ILE A 502 11.02 18.27 8.07
CA ILE A 502 11.70 19.53 8.35
C ILE A 502 12.34 19.98 7.04
N VAL A 503 12.03 21.20 6.63
CA VAL A 503 12.52 21.80 5.39
C VAL A 503 13.82 22.54 5.65
N SER A 504 13.83 23.27 6.77
CA SER A 504 14.97 24.02 7.26
C SER A 504 14.90 24.03 8.79
N LEU A 505 16.07 23.97 9.42
CA LEU A 505 16.22 24.03 10.87
C LEU A 505 17.47 24.83 11.19
N ASP A 506 17.34 25.67 12.22
CA ASP A 506 18.47 26.29 12.86
C ASP A 506 18.31 26.24 14.37
N GLN A 507 19.43 26.28 15.09
CA GLN A 507 19.48 26.12 16.53
C GLN A 507 20.48 27.10 17.13
N THR A 508 20.04 27.87 18.12
CA THR A 508 20.93 28.77 18.87
C THR A 508 21.15 28.29 20.30
N GLY A 509 22.42 28.11 20.68
CA GLY A 509 22.84 27.80 22.05
C GLY A 509 22.55 28.93 23.03
N ALA A 510 22.53 30.19 22.56
CA ALA A 510 22.31 31.38 23.39
C ALA A 510 20.94 31.37 24.08
N LYS A 511 19.89 30.94 23.36
CA LYS A 511 18.51 30.81 23.89
C LYS A 511 18.10 29.36 24.17
N LYS A 512 18.95 28.38 23.83
CA LYS A 512 18.61 26.95 23.85
C LYS A 512 17.32 26.67 23.07
N GLU A 513 17.23 27.24 21.88
CA GLU A 513 16.03 27.19 21.06
C GLU A 513 16.37 26.57 19.70
N ILE A 514 15.47 25.74 19.19
CA ILE A 514 15.46 25.23 17.81
C ILE A 514 14.29 25.91 17.11
N ALA A 515 14.54 26.50 15.95
CA ALA A 515 13.49 26.93 15.03
C ALA A 515 13.51 26.01 13.81
N LEU A 516 12.34 25.55 13.37
CA LEU A 516 12.22 24.74 12.17
C LEU A 516 11.02 25.14 11.32
N VAL A 517 11.15 24.86 10.03
CA VAL A 517 10.11 25.02 9.02
C VAL A 517 9.54 23.65 8.66
N GLN A 518 8.21 23.56 8.58
CA GLN A 518 7.46 22.39 8.16
C GLN A 518 6.17 22.79 7.44
N TYR A 519 5.59 21.89 6.66
CA TYR A 519 4.33 22.11 5.94
C TYR A 519 3.19 21.27 6.52
N SER A 520 1.95 21.52 6.11
CA SER A 520 0.81 20.65 6.42
C SER A 520 1.08 19.19 6.02
N ALA A 521 0.39 18.26 6.67
CA ALA A 521 0.44 16.84 6.30
C ALA A 521 0.16 16.66 4.80
N GLY A 522 0.91 15.77 4.14
CA GLY A 522 0.76 15.54 2.71
C GLY A 522 1.42 16.60 1.83
N CYS A 523 1.72 17.82 2.29
CA CYS A 523 2.34 18.89 1.47
C CYS A 523 3.86 18.74 1.28
N SER A 524 4.37 17.51 1.30
CA SER A 524 5.81 17.24 1.16
C SER A 524 6.27 17.39 -0.30
N TYR A 525 7.49 17.89 -0.46
CA TYR A 525 8.12 18.36 -1.71
C TYR A 525 7.81 17.51 -2.96
N GLY A 526 7.39 18.16 -4.05
CA GLY A 526 7.34 17.58 -5.41
C GLY A 526 5.97 17.15 -5.93
N TYR A 527 4.92 17.25 -5.12
CA TYR A 527 3.54 17.05 -5.56
C TYR A 527 2.77 18.36 -5.40
N ASP A 528 2.08 18.77 -6.47
CA ASP A 528 1.23 19.96 -6.54
C ASP A 528 -0.05 19.72 -5.73
N TYR A 529 0.09 19.70 -4.40
CA TYR A 529 -1.03 19.75 -3.48
C TYR A 529 -1.44 21.22 -3.42
N GLY A 530 -2.62 21.54 -3.96
CA GLY A 530 -3.07 22.89 -4.31
C GLY A 530 -3.09 23.94 -3.18
N ASP A 531 -4.04 24.87 -3.24
CA ASP A 531 -4.09 26.05 -2.37
C ASP A 531 -4.22 25.77 -0.84
N ASP A 532 -4.28 24.50 -0.42
CA ASP A 532 -4.49 24.07 0.97
C ASP A 532 -3.18 23.84 1.76
N CYS A 533 -2.01 23.89 1.11
CA CYS A 533 -0.72 23.72 1.79
C CYS A 533 -0.28 24.97 2.55
N ASN A 534 -0.25 24.88 3.88
CA ASN A 534 0.23 25.96 4.76
C ASN A 534 1.63 25.66 5.27
N GLY A 535 2.49 26.68 5.27
CA GLY A 535 3.78 26.65 5.94
C GLY A 535 3.65 26.97 7.43
N TYR A 536 4.48 26.33 8.25
CA TYR A 536 4.54 26.53 9.69
C TYR A 536 5.97 26.74 10.14
N VAL A 537 6.12 27.57 11.17
CA VAL A 537 7.33 27.65 11.98
C VAL A 537 7.04 27.02 13.34
N SER A 538 7.91 26.10 13.76
CA SER A 538 7.85 25.51 15.09
C SER A 538 9.10 25.83 15.89
N LEU A 539 8.90 26.12 17.17
CA LEU A 539 9.94 26.43 18.14
C LEU A 539 10.00 25.31 19.18
N PHE A 540 11.20 24.83 19.47
CA PHE A 540 11.45 23.81 20.49
C PHE A 540 12.54 24.27 21.45
N ASP A 541 12.47 23.83 22.69
CA ASP A 541 13.65 23.88 23.58
C ASP A 541 14.67 22.85 23.11
N SER A 542 15.92 23.27 22.95
CA SER A 542 17.01 22.41 22.47
C SER A 542 17.54 21.45 23.54
N THR A 543 17.18 21.65 24.82
CA THR A 543 17.65 20.80 25.93
C THR A 543 16.86 19.50 26.02
N TYR A 544 15.54 19.60 25.98
CA TYR A 544 14.60 18.49 26.22
C TYR A 544 13.73 18.19 24.99
N LEU A 545 13.92 18.92 23.89
CA LEU A 545 13.20 18.74 22.63
C LEU A 545 11.69 19.00 22.75
N ASN A 546 11.27 19.75 23.77
CA ASN A 546 9.86 20.06 24.00
C ASN A 546 9.39 21.14 23.04
N LEU A 547 8.30 20.86 22.32
CA LEU A 547 7.60 21.85 21.49
C LEU A 547 7.12 23.02 22.36
N GLN A 548 7.59 24.22 22.05
CA GLN A 548 7.17 25.47 22.69
C GLN A 548 5.98 26.09 21.95
N SER A 549 6.04 26.09 20.62
CA SER A 549 4.97 26.61 19.78
C SER A 549 5.06 26.10 18.36
N THR A 550 3.91 25.91 17.73
CA THR A 550 3.77 25.92 16.27
C THR A 550 2.94 27.13 15.88
N ARG A 551 3.33 27.78 14.78
CA ARG A 551 2.68 28.97 14.24
C ARG A 551 2.53 28.84 12.72
N SER A 552 1.40 29.26 12.18
CA SER A 552 1.20 29.31 10.73
C SER A 552 1.91 30.53 10.15
N VAL A 553 2.52 30.39 8.97
CA VAL A 553 3.09 31.53 8.24
C VAL A 553 1.95 32.28 7.56
N PRO A 554 1.65 33.55 7.94
CA PRO A 554 0.50 34.25 7.41
C PRO A 554 0.72 34.61 5.93
N PRO A 555 -0.33 34.59 5.09
CA PRO A 555 -0.28 35.07 3.71
C PRO A 555 0.20 36.52 3.62
N ALA A 556 0.86 36.87 2.52
CA ALA A 556 1.26 38.23 2.22
C ALA A 556 0.29 38.92 1.26
N THR A 557 0.20 40.24 1.31
CA THR A 557 -0.52 41.04 0.30
C THR A 557 0.45 41.90 -0.48
N VAL A 558 0.47 41.76 -1.81
CA VAL A 558 1.27 42.57 -2.73
C VAL A 558 0.33 43.26 -3.72
N ALA A 559 0.40 44.59 -3.80
CA ALA A 559 -0.47 45.42 -4.66
C ALA A 559 -1.98 45.12 -4.53
N GLY A 560 -2.44 44.72 -3.33
CA GLY A 560 -3.85 44.39 -3.04
C GLY A 560 -4.24 42.94 -3.33
N THR A 561 -3.34 42.12 -3.86
CA THR A 561 -3.55 40.68 -4.10
C THR A 561 -2.92 39.86 -2.98
N ARG A 562 -3.64 38.87 -2.46
CA ARG A 562 -3.18 37.97 -1.40
C ARG A 562 -2.46 36.76 -2.01
N TYR A 563 -1.28 36.43 -1.48
CA TYR A 563 -0.45 35.29 -1.86
C TYR A 563 -0.15 34.43 -0.64
N LEU A 564 -0.22 33.11 -0.79
CA LEU A 564 0.29 32.17 0.21
C LEU A 564 1.82 32.24 0.24
N ARG A 565 2.41 31.85 1.37
CA ARG A 565 3.86 31.88 1.58
C ARG A 565 4.37 30.48 1.83
N ASP A 566 5.41 30.13 1.09
CA ASP A 566 6.14 28.88 1.19
C ASP A 566 7.48 29.15 1.90
N PRO A 567 7.55 28.96 3.23
CA PRO A 567 8.80 29.12 3.98
C PRO A 567 9.85 28.10 3.51
N ARG A 568 11.02 28.60 3.13
CA ARG A 568 12.12 27.79 2.58
C ARG A 568 13.27 27.64 3.56
N PHE A 569 13.66 28.73 4.25
CA PHE A 569 14.80 28.74 5.16
C PHE A 569 14.48 29.46 6.46
N VAL A 570 15.04 28.98 7.57
CA VAL A 570 15.02 29.67 8.88
C VAL A 570 16.44 29.82 9.41
N PHE A 571 16.75 30.99 9.96
CA PHE A 571 18.05 31.30 10.54
C PHE A 571 17.91 32.10 11.83
N TYR A 572 18.86 31.94 12.75
CA TYR A 572 19.11 32.87 13.83
C TYR A 572 20.15 33.92 13.42
N SER A 573 20.10 35.11 14.01
CA SER A 573 21.25 36.03 13.98
C SER A 573 22.44 35.41 14.71
N ALA A 574 23.66 35.92 14.45
CA ALA A 574 24.88 35.40 15.07
C ALA A 574 24.87 35.45 16.61
N ASP A 575 24.13 36.41 17.19
CA ASP A 575 23.93 36.53 18.64
C ASP A 575 22.72 35.73 19.19
N GLY A 576 21.99 35.03 18.31
CA GLY A 576 20.79 34.26 18.62
C GLY A 576 19.57 35.10 19.00
N THR A 577 19.61 36.42 18.84
CA THR A 577 18.54 37.31 19.32
C THR A 577 17.38 37.44 18.36
N LYS A 578 17.63 37.42 17.05
CA LYS A 578 16.63 37.54 15.99
C LYS A 578 16.48 36.22 15.23
N LYS A 579 15.29 36.03 14.65
CA LYS A 579 14.98 34.91 13.76
C LYS A 579 14.60 35.47 12.40
N TYR A 580 15.10 34.82 11.36
CA TYR A 580 14.86 35.18 9.97
C TYR A 580 14.19 34.03 9.25
N LEU A 581 13.21 34.35 8.41
CA LEU A 581 12.56 33.40 7.53
C LEU A 581 12.74 33.88 6.09
N ILE A 582 13.23 33.01 5.21
CA ILE A 582 13.15 33.23 3.77
C ILE A 582 11.95 32.46 3.27
N ASP A 583 11.06 33.12 2.55
CA ASP A 583 9.89 32.48 1.96
C ASP A 583 9.59 32.99 0.56
N GLU A 584 8.87 32.15 -0.15
CA GLU A 584 8.45 32.33 -1.54
C GLU A 584 6.95 32.60 -1.58
N LEU A 585 6.53 33.58 -2.37
CA LEU A 585 5.13 33.83 -2.65
C LEU A 585 4.61 32.89 -3.73
N ARG A 586 3.76 31.95 -3.33
CA ARG A 586 3.16 30.99 -4.25
C ARG A 586 2.36 31.70 -5.33
N ASN A 587 2.58 31.31 -6.60
CA ASN A 587 1.90 31.86 -7.78
C ASN A 587 2.12 33.36 -7.99
N MET A 588 3.22 33.94 -7.48
CA MET A 588 3.56 35.33 -7.75
C MET A 588 3.98 35.50 -9.22
N PRO A 589 3.25 36.30 -10.03
CA PRO A 589 3.55 36.39 -11.47
C PRO A 589 4.81 37.20 -11.78
N ASP A 590 5.24 38.05 -10.86
CA ASP A 590 6.48 38.83 -10.98
C ASP A 590 7.58 38.17 -10.13
N ALA A 591 8.51 37.49 -10.81
CA ALA A 591 9.65 36.82 -10.21
C ALA A 591 10.55 37.75 -9.38
N SER A 592 10.53 39.07 -9.66
CA SER A 592 11.30 40.06 -8.87
C SER A 592 10.63 40.48 -7.55
N SER A 593 9.47 39.90 -7.24
CA SER A 593 8.71 40.15 -6.01
C SER A 593 8.31 38.85 -5.30
N GLU A 594 8.84 37.72 -5.77
CA GLU A 594 8.46 36.38 -5.34
C GLU A 594 9.07 36.03 -3.97
N PHE A 595 10.33 36.36 -3.72
CA PHE A 595 11.02 36.04 -2.48
C PHE A 595 11.12 37.23 -1.53
N ARG A 596 11.30 36.92 -0.24
CA ARG A 596 11.44 37.90 0.84
C ARG A 596 12.14 37.30 2.04
N ILE A 597 12.74 38.18 2.84
CA ILE A 597 13.30 37.88 4.16
C ILE A 597 12.42 38.54 5.21
N ASP A 598 11.89 37.75 6.12
CA ASP A 598 11.15 38.22 7.27
C ASP A 598 11.98 38.13 8.55
N THR A 599 11.77 39.08 9.45
CA THR A 599 12.10 38.94 10.87
C THR A 599 10.81 38.59 11.62
N PHE A 600 10.87 37.62 12.53
CA PHE A 600 9.68 37.13 13.24
C PHE A 600 9.96 36.76 14.71
N GLU A 601 8.88 36.77 15.52
CA GLU A 601 8.87 36.30 16.92
C GLU A 601 7.75 35.29 17.23
#